data_AF-A0A1B7USQ1-F1
#
_entry.id   AF-A0A1B7USQ1-F1
#
_cell.length_a   1.000
_cell.length_b   1.000
_cell.length_c   1.000
_cell.angle_alpha   90.00
_cell.angle_beta   90.00
_cell.angle_gamma   90.00
#
_symmetry.space_group_name_H-M   'P 1'
#
loop_
_entity.id
_entity.type
_entity.pdbx_description
1 polymer ?
#
loop_
_entity_poly.entity_id
_entity_poly.type
_entity_poly.pdbx_seq_one_letter_code
_entity_poly.pdbx_strand_id
1 'polypeptide(L)'
;MQPFKITWIGTILGLMFVIMPSVAKANDPDICFMVTSSGKKISLGEMCKVKQSAETVKQPTVLRIPIKRRAAKTPIIDVRFNGNQVFEMVFDTGASGILITQQMSNVLKLKAGEKIKASIADGSIIELQTGTISSVSVGGLVVNNPKVAVAPKAQIGLLGQAFFDNYDIKIFDKYIEFHKR
;
A
#
# COMPACT_ATOMS: atom_id res chain seq x y z
N MET A 1 -61.87 -28.11 28.98
CA MET A 1 -61.57 -26.72 29.39
C MET A 1 -60.95 -26.76 30.78
N GLN A 2 -59.63 -26.70 30.87
CA GLN A 2 -58.85 -26.49 32.11
C GLN A 2 -57.61 -25.66 31.76
N PRO A 3 -57.19 -24.70 32.60
CA PRO A 3 -56.22 -23.69 32.20
C PRO A 3 -54.78 -24.15 32.34
N PHE A 4 -54.04 -23.84 31.28
CA PHE A 4 -52.59 -23.92 31.11
C PHE A 4 -51.90 -23.01 32.16
N LYS A 5 -51.03 -23.57 33.02
CA LYS A 5 -50.12 -22.79 33.87
C LYS A 5 -48.71 -22.88 33.27
N ILE A 6 -48.27 -21.78 32.66
CA ILE A 6 -46.91 -21.60 32.14
C ILE A 6 -46.08 -20.95 33.24
N THR A 7 -45.16 -21.70 33.82
CA THR A 7 -44.15 -21.17 34.74
C THR A 7 -42.95 -20.70 33.91
N TRP A 8 -42.78 -19.38 33.79
CA TRP A 8 -41.59 -18.77 33.18
C TRP A 8 -40.39 -18.93 34.12
N ILE A 9 -39.43 -19.77 33.77
CA ILE A 9 -38.11 -19.80 34.41
C ILE A 9 -37.19 -18.97 33.53
N GLY A 10 -37.01 -17.69 33.88
CA GLY A 10 -36.01 -16.83 33.28
C GLY A 10 -34.62 -17.16 33.83
N THR A 11 -33.84 -17.95 33.09
CA THR A 11 -32.41 -18.11 33.35
C THR A 11 -31.67 -16.93 32.72
N ILE A 12 -31.25 -15.98 33.55
CA ILE A 12 -30.35 -14.89 33.17
C ILE A 12 -28.96 -15.52 32.91
N LEU A 13 -28.61 -15.68 31.63
CA LEU A 13 -27.27 -16.07 31.22
C LEU A 13 -26.33 -14.87 31.47
N GLY A 14 -25.63 -14.89 32.61
CA GLY A 14 -24.66 -13.86 32.99
C GLY A 14 -23.53 -13.78 31.95
N LEU A 15 -23.45 -12.64 31.27
CA LEU A 15 -22.36 -12.31 30.36
C LEU A 15 -21.11 -12.00 31.21
N MET A 16 -20.25 -12.99 31.41
CA MET A 16 -18.90 -12.82 31.99
C MET A 16 -18.06 -11.95 31.04
N PHE A 17 -17.92 -10.67 31.36
CA PHE A 17 -17.00 -9.76 30.68
C PHE A 17 -15.58 -10.04 31.19
N VAL A 18 -14.79 -10.82 30.44
CA VAL A 18 -13.37 -11.02 30.71
C VAL A 18 -12.62 -9.76 30.30
N ILE A 19 -12.38 -8.86 31.26
CA ILE A 19 -11.51 -7.70 31.08
C ILE A 19 -10.07 -8.21 31.07
N MET A 20 -9.52 -8.48 29.87
CA MET A 20 -8.08 -8.68 29.73
C MET A 20 -7.38 -7.33 29.94
N PRO A 21 -6.47 -7.20 30.90
CA PRO A 21 -5.65 -5.99 30.99
C PRO A 21 -4.69 -6.01 29.80
N SER A 22 -4.94 -5.17 28.79
CA SER A 22 -3.90 -4.84 27.82
C SER A 22 -2.81 -4.07 28.54
N VAL A 23 -1.73 -4.76 28.92
CA VAL A 23 -0.50 -4.10 29.35
C VAL A 23 0.12 -3.48 28.11
N ALA A 24 -0.10 -2.19 27.90
CA ALA A 24 0.64 -1.43 26.91
C ALA A 24 2.12 -1.37 27.38
N LYS A 25 2.99 -2.12 26.71
CA LYS A 25 4.44 -1.91 26.82
C LYS A 25 4.75 -0.58 26.14
N ALA A 26 4.97 0.47 26.93
CA ALA A 26 5.60 1.67 26.43
C ALA A 26 7.04 1.28 26.03
N ASN A 27 7.34 1.30 24.73
CA ASN A 27 8.72 1.49 24.31
C ASN A 27 9.10 2.89 24.79
N ASP A 28 10.01 2.97 25.75
CA ASP A 28 10.60 4.22 26.21
C ASP A 28 11.91 4.41 25.43
N PRO A 29 11.95 5.24 24.38
CA PRO A 29 13.17 5.40 23.59
C PRO A 29 14.20 6.32 24.26
N ASP A 30 14.20 6.44 25.60
CA ASP A 30 15.15 7.24 26.38
C ASP A 30 15.27 8.69 25.86
N ILE A 31 14.15 9.24 25.38
CA ILE A 31 14.10 10.57 24.79
C ILE A 31 13.87 11.61 25.89
N CYS A 32 14.88 12.43 26.18
CA CYS A 32 14.76 13.55 27.12
C CYS A 32 13.92 14.69 26.49
N PHE A 33 12.68 14.85 26.96
CA PHE A 33 11.75 15.91 26.55
C PHE A 33 10.84 16.34 27.72
N MET A 34 10.29 17.55 27.66
CA MET A 34 9.19 18.00 28.52
C MET A 34 7.89 18.12 27.73
N VAL A 35 6.76 17.99 28.43
CA VAL A 35 5.41 18.21 27.87
C VAL A 35 4.82 19.44 28.54
N THR A 36 4.39 20.42 27.75
CA THR A 36 3.68 21.61 28.24
C THR A 36 2.23 21.28 28.64
N SER A 37 1.56 22.18 29.36
CA SER A 37 0.14 22.04 29.71
C SER A 37 -0.81 21.92 28.51
N SER A 38 -0.37 22.32 27.30
CA SER A 38 -1.12 22.14 26.04
C SER A 38 -0.85 20.81 25.34
N GLY A 39 -0.01 19.94 25.90
CA GLY A 39 0.37 18.66 25.29
C GLY A 39 1.51 18.74 24.26
N LYS A 40 2.06 19.94 23.99
CA LYS A 40 3.23 20.11 23.11
C LYS A 40 4.49 19.54 23.77
N LYS A 41 5.23 18.69 23.04
CA LYS A 41 6.55 18.17 23.45
C LYS A 41 7.67 19.15 23.08
N ILE A 42 8.60 19.39 24.00
CA ILE A 42 9.81 20.22 23.81
C ILE A 42 11.02 19.33 24.15
N SER A 43 11.97 19.18 23.22
CA SER A 43 13.19 18.39 23.47
C SER A 43 14.11 19.11 24.46
N LEU A 44 14.69 18.35 25.39
CA LEU A 44 15.62 18.84 26.40
C LEU A 44 17.02 18.21 26.23
N GLY A 45 17.31 17.63 25.06
CA GLY A 45 18.53 16.86 24.81
C GLY A 45 19.83 17.59 25.15
N GLU A 46 19.91 18.90 24.87
CA GLU A 46 21.06 19.74 25.19
C GLU A 46 21.28 19.90 26.70
N MET A 47 20.21 20.01 27.50
CA MET A 47 20.29 20.11 28.95
C MET A 47 20.69 18.78 29.59
N CYS A 48 20.19 17.67 29.03
CA CYS A 48 20.47 16.32 29.50
C CYS A 48 21.89 15.82 29.14
N LYS A 49 22.70 16.59 28.40
CA LYS A 49 24.02 16.16 27.88
C LYS A 49 23.98 14.81 27.16
N VAL A 50 22.82 14.45 26.61
CA VAL A 50 22.70 13.29 25.73
C VAL A 50 23.52 13.66 24.52
N LYS A 51 24.58 12.89 24.22
CA LYS A 51 25.23 12.94 22.91
C LYS A 51 24.14 12.53 21.93
N GLN A 52 23.41 13.51 21.40
CA GLN A 52 22.63 13.32 20.21
C GLN A 52 23.65 12.89 19.15
N SER A 53 23.77 11.58 18.94
CA SER A 53 23.73 11.16 17.55
C SER A 53 22.51 11.90 17.01
N ALA A 54 22.77 12.89 16.17
CA ALA A 54 21.75 13.45 15.32
C ALA A 54 21.34 12.36 14.32
N GLU A 55 20.86 11.22 14.82
CA GLU A 55 19.74 10.55 14.23
C GLU A 55 18.61 11.57 14.31
N THR A 56 18.59 12.40 13.28
CA THR A 56 17.33 12.87 12.72
C THR A 56 16.40 11.69 12.89
N VAL A 57 15.41 11.79 13.78
CA VAL A 57 14.24 10.94 13.68
C VAL A 57 13.66 11.32 12.34
N LYS A 58 14.18 10.72 11.26
CA LYS A 58 13.58 10.67 9.95
C LYS A 58 12.35 9.85 10.24
N GLN A 59 11.30 10.54 10.73
CA GLN A 59 9.95 10.06 10.62
C GLN A 59 9.87 9.50 9.21
N PRO A 60 9.54 8.20 9.04
CA PRO A 60 9.54 7.60 7.71
C PRO A 60 8.73 8.54 6.82
N THR A 61 9.37 9.07 5.78
CA THR A 61 8.71 10.01 4.87
C THR A 61 7.58 9.25 4.19
N VAL A 62 6.39 9.33 4.77
CA VAL A 62 5.19 8.70 4.22
C VAL A 62 4.88 9.42 2.93
N LEU A 63 5.05 8.72 1.82
CA LEU A 63 4.76 9.30 0.52
C LEU A 63 3.28 9.10 0.19
N ARG A 64 2.59 10.19 -0.12
CA ARG A 64 1.18 10.20 -0.50
C ARG A 64 1.02 10.42 -1.98
N ILE A 65 0.41 9.45 -2.66
CA ILE A 65 0.09 9.51 -4.07
C ILE A 65 -1.41 9.76 -4.24
N PRO A 66 -1.84 10.84 -4.90
CA PRO A 66 -3.25 11.09 -5.13
C PRO A 66 -3.85 10.03 -6.06
N ILE A 67 -5.08 9.61 -5.76
CA ILE A 67 -5.87 8.76 -6.65
C ILE A 67 -6.59 9.67 -7.64
N LYS A 68 -6.33 9.48 -8.93
CA LYS A 68 -6.91 10.31 -9.99
C LYS A 68 -8.42 10.09 -10.11
N ARG A 69 -8.83 8.81 -10.09
CA ARG A 69 -10.22 8.36 -10.09
C ARG A 69 -10.30 6.92 -9.60
N ARG A 70 -11.52 6.41 -9.43
CA ARG A 70 -11.77 4.99 -9.17
C ARG A 70 -12.60 4.38 -10.28
N ALA A 71 -12.31 3.14 -10.62
CA ALA A 71 -13.16 2.29 -11.44
C ALA A 71 -13.43 1.00 -10.66
N ALA A 72 -14.71 0.62 -10.51
CA ALA A 72 -15.11 -0.52 -9.70
C ALA A 72 -14.50 -0.51 -8.28
N LYS A 73 -14.39 0.67 -7.67
CA LYS A 73 -13.72 0.93 -6.37
C LYS A 73 -12.19 0.73 -6.35
N THR A 74 -11.55 0.36 -7.45
CA THR A 74 -10.09 0.23 -7.53
C THR A 74 -9.44 1.57 -7.89
N PRO A 75 -8.34 1.97 -7.22
CA PRO A 75 -7.62 3.20 -7.55
C PRO A 75 -7.03 3.18 -8.96
N ILE A 76 -7.15 4.31 -9.66
CA ILE A 76 -6.44 4.59 -10.89
C ILE A 76 -5.56 5.81 -10.65
N ILE A 77 -4.27 5.68 -10.98
CA ILE A 77 -3.25 6.71 -10.77
C ILE A 77 -2.51 7.01 -12.07
N ASP A 78 -1.92 8.19 -12.15
CA ASP A 78 -0.99 8.54 -13.23
C ASP A 78 0.40 7.95 -12.92
N VAL A 79 0.94 7.21 -13.89
CA VAL A 79 2.25 6.55 -13.80
C VAL A 79 3.12 7.03 -14.96
N ARG A 80 4.35 7.44 -14.65
CA ARG A 80 5.29 7.98 -15.64
C ARG A 80 6.34 6.94 -16.00
N PHE A 81 6.42 6.64 -17.29
CA PHE A 81 7.35 5.72 -17.93
C PHE A 81 8.41 6.50 -18.72
N ASN A 82 9.65 6.01 -18.71
CA ASN A 82 10.77 6.57 -19.47
C ASN A 82 10.94 8.09 -19.28
N GLY A 83 10.61 8.60 -18.09
CA GLY A 83 10.79 10.01 -17.76
C GLY A 83 9.70 10.99 -18.24
N ASN A 84 8.86 10.68 -19.22
CA ASN A 84 7.84 11.67 -19.65
C ASN A 84 6.52 11.09 -20.17
N GLN A 85 6.46 9.79 -20.44
CA GLN A 85 5.24 9.16 -20.93
C GLN A 85 4.33 8.84 -19.76
N VAL A 86 3.21 9.53 -19.63
CA VAL A 86 2.26 9.34 -18.52
C VAL A 86 1.07 8.52 -18.99
N PHE A 87 0.75 7.46 -18.25
CA PHE A 87 -0.42 6.63 -18.50
C PHE A 87 -1.22 6.45 -17.21
N GLU A 88 -2.53 6.34 -17.36
CA GLU A 88 -3.38 5.85 -16.28
C GLU A 88 -3.14 4.35 -16.08
N MET A 89 -2.91 3.94 -14.84
CA MET A 89 -2.80 2.54 -14.47
C MET A 89 -3.71 2.22 -13.29
N VAL A 90 -4.24 1.00 -13.30
CA VAL A 90 -4.90 0.42 -12.13
C VAL A 90 -3.82 0.11 -11.09
N PHE A 91 -3.99 0.60 -9.87
CA PHE A 91 -3.16 0.17 -8.75
C PHE A 91 -3.64 -1.21 -8.29
N ASP A 92 -2.92 -2.26 -8.63
CA ASP A 92 -3.39 -3.64 -8.53
C ASP A 92 -2.50 -4.48 -7.62
N THR A 93 -2.94 -4.68 -6.38
CA THR A 93 -2.23 -5.53 -5.41
C THR A 93 -2.30 -7.02 -5.74
N GLY A 94 -3.21 -7.44 -6.63
CA GLY A 94 -3.34 -8.83 -7.09
C GLY A 94 -2.40 -9.20 -8.24
N ALA A 95 -1.84 -8.20 -8.94
CA ALA A 95 -0.85 -8.42 -9.98
C ALA A 95 0.56 -8.52 -9.38
N SER A 96 1.32 -9.57 -9.73
CA SER A 96 2.72 -9.72 -9.27
C SER A 96 3.68 -8.75 -9.97
N GLY A 97 3.47 -8.49 -11.25
CA GLY A 97 4.32 -7.64 -12.09
C GLY A 97 3.64 -6.37 -12.59
N ILE A 98 4.37 -5.60 -13.40
CA ILE A 98 3.82 -4.46 -14.14
C ILE A 98 3.29 -4.96 -15.48
N LEU A 99 2.00 -4.76 -15.73
CA LEU A 99 1.34 -5.12 -16.97
C LEU A 99 1.01 -3.85 -17.77
N ILE A 100 1.44 -3.79 -19.02
CA ILE A 100 1.12 -2.68 -19.93
C ILE A 100 0.26 -3.16 -21.10
N THR A 101 -0.46 -2.24 -21.73
CA THR A 101 -1.25 -2.53 -22.93
C THR A 101 -0.36 -2.60 -24.16
N GLN A 102 -0.88 -3.18 -25.25
CA GLN A 102 -0.20 -3.14 -26.56
C GLN A 102 0.04 -1.71 -27.05
N GLN A 103 -0.91 -0.80 -26.80
CA GLN A 103 -0.75 0.60 -27.17
C GLN A 103 0.41 1.24 -26.41
N MET A 104 0.49 1.01 -25.10
CA MET A 104 1.61 1.49 -24.27
C MET A 104 2.94 0.93 -24.77
N SER A 105 3.03 -0.37 -25.09
CA SER A 105 4.29 -0.95 -25.60
C SER A 105 4.75 -0.31 -26.90
N ASN A 106 3.79 0.04 -27.79
CA ASN A 106 4.10 0.71 -29.06
C ASN A 106 4.61 2.14 -28.82
N VAL A 107 3.94 2.92 -27.97
CA VAL A 107 4.35 4.29 -27.61
C VAL A 107 5.72 4.30 -26.94
N LEU A 108 5.96 3.34 -26.05
CA LEU A 108 7.22 3.17 -25.33
C LEU A 108 8.33 2.58 -26.19
N LYS A 109 8.04 2.16 -27.42
CA LYS A 109 8.95 1.46 -28.34
C LYS A 109 9.63 0.28 -27.63
N LEU A 110 8.84 -0.50 -26.89
CA LEU A 110 9.33 -1.61 -26.09
C LEU A 110 10.01 -2.65 -26.98
N LYS A 111 11.25 -3.01 -26.65
CA LYS A 111 11.92 -4.15 -27.26
C LYS A 111 11.35 -5.43 -26.66
N ALA A 112 10.87 -6.33 -27.53
CA ALA A 112 10.40 -7.64 -27.12
C ALA A 112 11.55 -8.45 -26.49
N GLY A 113 11.32 -8.95 -25.28
CA GLY A 113 12.17 -9.89 -24.59
C GLY A 113 11.62 -11.32 -24.68
N GLU A 114 11.67 -12.04 -23.56
CA GLU A 114 11.13 -13.39 -23.46
C GLU A 114 9.61 -13.42 -23.26
N LYS A 115 9.02 -14.58 -23.47
CA LYS A 115 7.62 -14.84 -23.12
C LYS A 115 7.53 -15.50 -21.76
N ILE A 116 6.48 -15.16 -21.01
CA ILE A 116 6.20 -15.75 -19.69
C ILE A 116 4.80 -16.35 -19.67
N LYS A 117 4.59 -17.34 -18.81
CA LYS A 117 3.25 -17.82 -18.45
C LYS A 117 2.71 -16.99 -17.30
N ALA A 118 1.49 -16.47 -17.43
CA ALA A 118 0.79 -15.71 -16.41
C ALA A 118 -0.52 -16.41 -16.06
N SER A 119 -0.78 -16.55 -14.76
CA SER A 119 -2.08 -17.02 -14.25
C SER A 119 -3.03 -15.84 -14.12
N ILE A 120 -4.28 -16.03 -14.55
CA ILE A 120 -5.35 -15.03 -14.46
C ILE A 120 -6.30 -15.42 -13.32
N ALA A 121 -7.12 -14.47 -12.86
CA ALA A 121 -8.06 -14.66 -11.74
C ALA A 121 -9.08 -15.80 -11.96
N ASP A 122 -9.38 -16.16 -13.21
CA ASP A 122 -10.24 -17.30 -13.55
C ASP A 122 -9.50 -18.65 -13.56
N GLY A 123 -8.21 -18.66 -13.21
CA GLY A 123 -7.34 -19.84 -13.18
C GLY A 123 -6.74 -20.21 -14.55
N SER A 124 -7.09 -19.48 -15.62
CA SER A 124 -6.49 -19.71 -16.93
C SER A 124 -5.02 -19.27 -16.93
N ILE A 125 -4.20 -19.96 -17.75
CA ILE A 125 -2.80 -19.62 -17.97
C ILE A 125 -2.66 -19.09 -19.40
N ILE A 126 -2.11 -17.89 -19.53
CA ILE A 126 -1.85 -17.25 -20.82
C ILE A 126 -0.36 -16.97 -20.99
N GLU A 127 0.08 -16.89 -22.24
CA GLU A 127 1.45 -16.51 -22.58
C GLU A 127 1.50 -15.00 -22.88
N LEU A 128 2.40 -14.28 -22.20
CA LEU A 128 2.59 -12.85 -22.35
C LEU A 128 4.01 -12.55 -22.81
N GLN A 129 4.11 -11.66 -23.80
CA GLN A 129 5.39 -11.10 -24.22
C GLN A 129 5.89 -10.13 -23.14
N THR A 130 7.18 -10.18 -22.80
CA THR A 130 7.79 -9.24 -21.85
C THR A 130 8.76 -8.30 -22.53
N GLY A 131 9.23 -7.29 -21.79
CA GLY A 131 10.35 -6.43 -22.15
C GLY A 131 10.80 -5.60 -20.95
N THR A 132 11.81 -4.75 -21.15
CA THR A 132 12.37 -3.88 -20.11
C THR A 132 12.15 -2.41 -20.45
N ILE A 133 11.71 -1.64 -19.46
CA ILE A 133 11.49 -0.18 -19.53
C ILE A 133 12.64 0.52 -18.79
N SER A 134 13.05 1.73 -19.18
CA SER A 134 14.18 2.39 -18.51
C SER A 134 13.84 2.85 -17.09
N SER A 135 12.65 3.42 -16.90
CA SER A 135 12.14 3.78 -15.58
C SER A 135 10.62 3.81 -15.53
N VAL A 136 10.06 3.46 -14.37
CA VAL A 136 8.66 3.66 -14.00
C VAL A 136 8.64 4.49 -12.72
N SER A 137 7.76 5.49 -12.64
CA SER A 137 7.75 6.41 -11.51
C SER A 137 6.36 6.92 -11.15
N VAL A 138 6.15 7.14 -9.84
CA VAL A 138 4.89 7.61 -9.24
C VAL A 138 5.23 8.54 -8.07
N GLY A 139 4.85 9.82 -8.17
CA GLY A 139 5.02 10.83 -7.12
C GLY A 139 6.38 10.89 -6.41
N GLY A 140 7.47 10.57 -7.12
CA GLY A 140 8.84 10.57 -6.57
C GLY A 140 9.42 9.17 -6.33
N LEU A 141 8.59 8.11 -6.30
CA LEU A 141 9.09 6.74 -6.37
C LEU A 141 9.58 6.45 -7.78
N VAL A 142 10.73 5.82 -7.89
CA VAL A 142 11.32 5.44 -9.19
C VAL A 142 11.84 4.02 -9.09
N VAL A 143 11.39 3.17 -10.01
CA VAL A 143 11.96 1.85 -10.27
C VAL A 143 12.68 1.92 -11.60
N ASN A 144 13.97 1.59 -11.59
CA ASN A 144 14.83 1.59 -12.77
C ASN A 144 14.88 0.20 -13.39
N ASN A 145 14.89 0.16 -14.73
CA ASN A 145 14.97 -1.07 -15.51
C ASN A 145 13.91 -2.14 -15.15
N PRO A 146 12.64 -1.80 -14.83
CA PRO A 146 11.67 -2.82 -14.50
C PRO A 146 11.30 -3.66 -15.73
N LYS A 147 11.11 -4.96 -15.48
CA LYS A 147 10.50 -5.88 -16.45
C LYS A 147 8.99 -5.66 -16.47
N VAL A 148 8.43 -5.57 -17.66
CA VAL A 148 6.99 -5.40 -17.89
C VAL A 148 6.48 -6.52 -18.79
N ALA A 149 5.22 -6.92 -18.61
CA ALA A 149 4.52 -7.83 -19.49
C ALA A 149 3.49 -7.06 -20.34
N VAL A 150 3.27 -7.50 -21.57
CA VAL A 150 2.33 -6.87 -22.52
C VAL A 150 1.07 -7.71 -22.61
N ALA A 151 -0.06 -7.13 -22.19
CA ALA A 151 -1.38 -7.74 -22.39
C ALA A 151 -2.03 -7.19 -23.67
N PRO A 152 -2.12 -7.97 -24.75
CA PRO A 152 -2.53 -7.47 -26.06
C PRO A 152 -3.99 -7.02 -26.12
N LYS A 153 -4.85 -7.56 -25.24
CA LYS A 153 -6.28 -7.27 -25.17
C LYS A 153 -6.67 -6.31 -24.03
N ALA A 154 -5.70 -5.87 -23.21
CA ALA A 154 -5.98 -4.98 -22.10
C ALA A 154 -6.17 -3.53 -22.59
N GLN A 155 -7.17 -2.83 -22.03
CA GLN A 155 -7.43 -1.42 -22.32
C GLN A 155 -6.69 -0.47 -21.37
N ILE A 156 -6.31 -0.94 -20.19
CA ILE A 156 -5.56 -0.19 -19.18
C ILE A 156 -4.47 -1.09 -18.58
N GLY A 157 -3.34 -0.50 -18.19
CA GLY A 157 -2.25 -1.21 -17.53
C GLY A 157 -2.51 -1.47 -16.04
N LEU A 158 -1.82 -2.47 -15.49
CA LEU A 158 -1.84 -2.82 -14.07
C LEU A 158 -0.46 -2.51 -13.46
N LEU A 159 -0.45 -1.70 -12.40
CA LEU A 159 0.73 -1.45 -11.59
C LEU A 159 0.71 -2.45 -10.42
N GLY A 160 1.48 -3.53 -10.56
CA GLY A 160 1.53 -4.62 -9.59
C GLY A 160 2.69 -4.54 -8.60
N GLN A 161 2.78 -5.59 -7.78
CA GLN A 161 3.68 -5.72 -6.62
C GLN A 161 5.15 -5.41 -6.93
N ALA A 162 5.64 -5.80 -8.10
CA ALA A 162 7.03 -5.52 -8.52
C ALA A 162 7.39 -4.02 -8.55
N PHE A 163 6.42 -3.10 -8.63
CA PHE A 163 6.71 -1.67 -8.52
C PHE A 163 6.92 -1.22 -7.07
N PHE A 164 6.26 -1.87 -6.11
CA PHE A 164 6.16 -1.43 -4.73
C PHE A 164 6.66 -2.47 -3.73
N ASP A 165 7.56 -3.35 -4.17
CA ASP A 165 8.13 -4.48 -3.44
C ASP A 165 8.93 -4.09 -2.17
N ASN A 166 9.29 -2.82 -2.02
CA ASN A 166 10.07 -2.25 -0.92
C ASN A 166 9.22 -1.39 0.02
N TYR A 167 7.90 -1.39 -0.15
CA TYR A 167 6.99 -0.55 0.61
C TYR A 167 5.87 -1.37 1.25
N ASP A 168 5.42 -0.91 2.41
CA ASP A 168 4.09 -1.19 2.93
C ASP A 168 3.12 -0.14 2.40
N ILE A 169 1.89 -0.57 2.11
CA ILE A 169 0.93 0.26 1.40
C ILE A 169 -0.36 0.38 2.20
N LYS A 170 -0.88 1.61 2.27
CA LYS A 170 -2.25 1.88 2.74
C LYS A 170 -3.03 2.61 1.67
N ILE A 171 -4.19 2.06 1.30
CA ILE A 171 -5.07 2.63 0.29
C ILE A 171 -6.22 3.35 0.99
N PHE A 172 -6.23 4.69 0.93
CA PHE A 172 -7.30 5.53 1.43
C PHE A 172 -8.25 5.92 0.30
N ASP A 173 -9.37 6.57 0.61
CA ASP A 173 -10.36 7.00 -0.38
C ASP A 173 -9.75 7.83 -1.52
N LYS A 174 -8.92 8.83 -1.17
CA LYS A 174 -8.37 9.82 -2.12
C LYS A 174 -6.88 9.67 -2.42
N TYR A 175 -6.15 8.86 -1.68
CA TYR A 175 -4.70 8.73 -1.83
C TYR A 175 -4.20 7.35 -1.40
N ILE A 176 -3.00 7.01 -1.84
CA ILE A 176 -2.26 5.82 -1.44
C ILE A 176 -1.04 6.28 -0.64
N GLU A 177 -0.80 5.70 0.52
CA GLU A 177 0.42 5.90 1.29
C GLU A 177 1.41 4.78 1.05
N PHE A 178 2.67 5.15 0.83
CA PHE A 178 3.81 4.25 0.78
C PHE A 178 4.68 4.50 2.01
N HIS A 179 4.94 3.42 2.74
CA HIS A 179 5.77 3.38 3.94
C HIS A 179 6.97 2.51 3.61
N LYS A 180 8.19 3.05 3.68
CA LYS A 180 9.39 2.28 3.36
C LYS A 180 9.60 1.16 4.40
N ARG A 181 9.89 -0.06 3.94
CA ARG A 181 10.28 -1.19 4.80
C ARG A 181 11.73 -1.11 5.25
#